data_AF-A0A2N7D890-F1
#
_entry.id   AF-A0A2N7D890-F1
#
_cell.length_a   1.000
_cell.length_b   1.000
_cell.length_c   1.000
_cell.angle_alpha   90.00
_cell.angle_beta   90.00
_cell.angle_gamma   90.00
#
_symmetry.space_group_name_H-M   'P 1'
#
loop_
_entity.id
_entity.type
_entity.pdbx_description
1 polymer ?
#
loop_
_entity_poly.entity_id
_entity_poly.type
_entity_poly.pdbx_seq_one_letter_code
_entity_poly.pdbx_strand_id
1 'polypeptide(L)'
;MAKATAEQAAQTRQRIVNVALDITIEDGFESATLGNIAKRLSISRSGVNAHFPRREHMAKELAPMIIHLIIEPLNFSSCEAFYDSWIYAINSNTLFRGAIRAIGPIVPSRQGIIDIADRIQCDDEERRLTTTYTAIGYAVAHLDKTDGALHT
;
A
#
# COMPACT_ATOMS: atom_id res chain seq x y z
N MET A 1 19.50 -5.90 32.33
CA MET A 1 19.45 -5.61 30.87
C MET A 1 19.48 -4.11 30.70
N ALA A 2 20.40 -3.56 29.89
CA ALA A 2 20.45 -2.11 29.65
C ALA A 2 19.17 -1.65 28.94
N LYS A 3 18.53 -0.60 29.47
CA LYS A 3 17.35 0.02 28.85
C LYS A 3 17.80 0.64 27.53
N ALA A 4 17.21 0.23 26.41
CA ALA A 4 17.48 0.85 25.11
C ALA A 4 17.22 2.36 25.20
N THR A 5 18.08 3.16 24.56
CA THR A 5 17.88 4.61 24.52
C THR A 5 16.62 4.93 23.70
N ALA A 6 16.03 6.11 23.92
CA ALA A 6 14.88 6.55 23.14
C ALA A 6 15.18 6.55 21.62
N GLU A 7 16.41 6.90 21.25
CA GLU A 7 16.89 6.88 19.88
C GLU A 7 16.96 5.45 19.30
N GLN A 8 17.54 4.50 20.04
CA GLN A 8 17.58 3.09 19.61
C GLN A 8 16.17 2.49 19.45
N ALA A 9 15.24 2.87 20.32
CA ALA A 9 13.85 2.45 20.23
C ALA A 9 13.18 3.03 18.97
N ALA A 10 13.42 4.30 18.63
CA ALA A 10 12.91 4.93 17.42
C ALA A 10 13.48 4.28 16.14
N GLN A 11 14.79 4.03 16.10
CA GLN A 11 15.44 3.34 14.98
C GLN A 11 14.89 1.92 14.79
N THR A 12 14.68 1.18 15.88
CA THR A 12 14.07 -0.17 15.83
C THR A 12 12.65 -0.11 15.30
N ARG A 13 11.85 0.86 15.78
CA ARG A 13 10.48 1.08 15.29
C ARG A 13 10.46 1.35 13.80
N GLN A 14 11.35 2.21 13.29
CA GLN A 14 11.39 2.51 11.85
C GLN A 14 11.78 1.29 11.02
N ARG A 15 12.76 0.49 11.49
CA ARG A 15 13.13 -0.78 10.83
C ARG A 15 11.96 -1.76 10.75
N ILE A 16 11.16 -1.85 11.82
CA ILE A 16 9.92 -2.65 11.84
C ILE A 16 8.94 -2.17 10.77
N VAL A 17 8.71 -0.86 10.69
CA VAL A 17 7.79 -0.27 9.71
C VAL A 17 8.27 -0.52 8.27
N ASN A 18 9.56 -0.31 7.98
CA ASN A 18 10.11 -0.53 6.64
C ASN A 18 9.95 -1.99 6.21
N VAL A 19 10.32 -2.95 7.07
CA VAL A 19 10.15 -4.37 6.76
C VAL A 19 8.69 -4.77 6.63
N ALA A 20 7.80 -4.19 7.44
CA ALA A 20 6.37 -4.43 7.31
C ALA A 20 5.83 -3.88 5.99
N LEU A 21 6.30 -2.73 5.52
CA LEU A 21 5.97 -2.17 4.21
C LEU A 21 6.43 -3.10 3.08
N ASP A 22 7.69 -3.55 3.12
CA ASP A 22 8.24 -4.48 2.11
C ASP A 22 7.39 -5.75 2.00
N ILE A 23 7.13 -6.42 3.13
CA ILE A 23 6.28 -7.62 3.16
C ILE A 23 4.86 -7.30 2.66
N THR A 24 4.32 -6.13 3.00
CA THR A 24 2.97 -5.74 2.60
C THR A 24 2.87 -5.52 1.09
N ILE A 25 3.89 -4.94 0.46
CA ILE A 25 3.93 -4.69 -0.98
C ILE A 25 4.21 -5.99 -1.76
N GLU A 26 5.07 -6.85 -1.23
CA GLU A 26 5.43 -8.14 -1.82
C GLU A 26 4.26 -9.16 -1.72
N ASP A 27 3.76 -9.37 -0.50
CA ASP A 27 2.92 -10.52 -0.13
C ASP A 27 1.53 -10.14 0.43
N GLY A 28 1.21 -8.84 0.44
CA GLY A 28 -0.04 -8.31 1.02
C GLY A 28 0.00 -8.11 2.54
N PHE A 29 -0.94 -7.30 3.05
CA PHE A 29 -0.96 -6.89 4.46
C PHE A 29 -1.22 -8.04 5.46
N GLU A 30 -1.86 -9.13 5.03
CA GLU A 30 -2.03 -10.33 5.87
C GLU A 30 -0.68 -11.00 6.20
N SER A 31 0.29 -10.88 5.29
CA SER A 31 1.62 -11.48 5.42
C SER A 31 2.55 -10.70 6.36
N ALA A 32 2.25 -9.42 6.64
CA ALA A 32 2.99 -8.55 7.56
C ALA A 32 2.72 -8.89 9.04
N THR A 33 2.81 -10.17 9.40
CA THR A 33 2.63 -10.66 10.77
C THR A 33 3.82 -10.32 11.66
N LEU A 34 3.59 -10.22 12.97
CA LEU A 34 4.67 -10.02 13.96
C LEU A 34 5.79 -11.07 13.82
N GLY A 35 5.44 -12.31 13.46
CA GLY A 35 6.40 -13.39 13.26
C GLY A 35 7.26 -13.20 12.02
N ASN A 36 6.65 -12.86 10.88
CA ASN A 36 7.37 -12.63 9.63
C ASN A 36 8.29 -11.41 9.73
N ILE A 37 7.82 -10.32 10.34
CA ILE A 37 8.62 -9.12 10.58
C ILE A 37 9.80 -9.44 11.51
N ALA A 38 9.55 -10.14 12.63
CA ALA A 38 10.58 -10.55 13.57
C ALA A 38 11.67 -11.41 12.90
N LYS A 39 11.24 -12.37 12.07
CA LYS A 39 12.12 -13.25 11.30
C LYS A 39 13.00 -12.44 10.33
N ARG A 40 12.41 -11.53 9.54
CA ARG A 40 13.16 -10.73 8.54
C ARG A 40 14.13 -9.73 9.20
N LEU A 41 13.82 -9.25 10.40
CA LEU A 41 14.71 -8.36 11.17
C LEU A 41 15.70 -9.07 12.11
N SER A 42 15.60 -10.39 12.27
CA SER A 42 16.35 -11.18 13.25
C SER A 42 16.21 -10.65 14.69
N ILE A 43 14.97 -10.29 15.08
CA ILE A 43 14.61 -9.87 16.45
C ILE A 43 13.52 -10.77 17.03
N SER A 44 13.23 -10.66 18.31
CA SER A 44 12.16 -11.45 18.93
C SER A 44 10.77 -10.94 18.53
N ARG A 45 9.78 -11.85 18.46
CA ARG A 45 8.36 -11.48 18.29
C ARG A 45 7.89 -10.52 19.38
N SER A 46 8.34 -10.72 20.62
CA SER A 46 8.05 -9.82 21.75
C SER A 46 8.63 -8.42 21.52
N GLY A 47 9.81 -8.32 20.90
CA GLY A 47 10.41 -7.05 20.50
C GLY A 47 9.56 -6.27 19.50
N VAL A 48 9.03 -6.94 18.46
CA VAL A 48 8.09 -6.30 17.53
C VAL A 48 6.80 -5.88 18.24
N ASN A 49 6.25 -6.78 19.07
CA ASN A 49 5.01 -6.54 19.82
C ASN A 49 5.12 -5.35 20.79
N ALA A 50 6.30 -5.08 21.34
CA ALA A 50 6.53 -3.93 22.22
C ALA A 50 6.33 -2.58 21.50
N HIS A 51 6.58 -2.52 20.19
CA HIS A 51 6.35 -1.34 19.36
C HIS A 51 4.96 -1.35 18.71
N PHE A 52 4.47 -2.52 18.31
CA PHE A 52 3.22 -2.71 17.60
C PHE A 52 2.36 -3.80 18.26
N PRO A 53 1.69 -3.47 19.38
CA PRO A 53 0.92 -4.45 20.16
C PRO A 53 -0.37 -4.88 19.45
N ARG A 54 -0.79 -4.12 18.44
CA ARG A 54 -2.06 -4.26 17.74
C ARG A 54 -1.86 -4.09 16.25
N ARG A 55 -2.58 -4.88 15.46
CA ARG A 55 -2.46 -4.88 14.00
C ARG A 55 -2.88 -3.55 13.39
N GLU A 56 -3.88 -2.90 13.99
CA GLU A 56 -4.39 -1.60 13.57
C GLU A 56 -3.34 -0.49 13.74
N HIS A 57 -2.40 -0.63 14.70
CA HIS A 57 -1.31 0.34 14.84
C HIS A 57 -0.33 0.23 13.67
N MET A 58 -0.06 -1.00 13.21
CA MET A 58 0.77 -1.22 12.01
C MET A 58 0.05 -0.66 10.77
N ALA A 59 -1.25 -0.97 10.61
CA ALA A 59 -2.04 -0.48 9.49
C ALA A 59 -2.02 1.06 9.39
N LYS A 60 -2.18 1.75 10.54
CA LYS A 60 -2.13 3.21 10.60
C LYS A 60 -0.79 3.80 10.19
N GLU A 61 0.33 3.16 10.53
CA GLU A 61 1.66 3.62 10.11
C GLU A 61 1.91 3.37 8.62
N LEU A 62 1.47 2.21 8.11
CA LEU A 62 1.69 1.85 6.71
C LEU A 62 0.80 2.61 5.74
N ALA A 63 -0.44 2.95 6.15
CA ALA A 63 -1.42 3.64 5.31
C ALA A 63 -0.85 4.85 4.53
N PRO A 64 -0.23 5.87 5.16
CA PRO A 64 0.29 7.02 4.42
C PRO A 64 1.40 6.64 3.42
N MET A 65 2.22 5.63 3.72
CA MET A 65 3.28 5.17 2.82
C MET A 65 2.70 4.47 1.60
N ILE A 66 1.72 3.60 1.80
CA ILE A 66 1.05 2.87 0.70
C ILE A 66 0.22 3.84 -0.15
N ILE A 67 -0.48 4.79 0.47
CA ILE A 67 -1.19 5.86 -0.24
C ILE A 67 -0.21 6.67 -1.09
N HIS A 68 0.97 7.01 -0.58
CA HIS A 68 1.97 7.72 -1.37
C HIS A 68 2.40 6.91 -2.61
N LEU A 69 2.63 5.60 -2.47
CA LEU A 69 2.95 4.72 -3.61
C LEU A 69 1.84 4.62 -4.65
N ILE A 70 0.58 4.87 -4.26
CA ILE A 70 -0.57 4.92 -5.16
C ILE A 70 -0.68 6.29 -5.82
N ILE A 71 -0.54 7.37 -5.07
CA ILE A 71 -0.82 8.72 -5.58
C ILE A 71 0.32 9.27 -6.45
N GLU A 72 1.58 8.96 -6.10
CA GLU A 72 2.76 9.51 -6.78
C GLU A 72 2.80 9.30 -8.31
N PRO A 73 2.48 8.11 -8.86
CA PRO A 73 2.55 7.91 -10.31
C PRO A 73 1.32 8.42 -11.08
N LEU A 74 0.33 9.00 -10.41
CA LEU A 74 -0.95 9.38 -11.02
C LEU A 74 -1.01 10.85 -11.39
N ASN A 75 -1.61 11.15 -12.54
CA ASN A 75 -1.85 12.50 -13.01
C ASN A 75 -3.32 12.89 -12.84
N PHE A 76 -3.59 13.84 -11.95
CA PHE A 76 -4.95 14.25 -11.61
C PHE A 76 -5.47 15.47 -12.40
N SER A 77 -4.77 15.93 -13.45
CA SER A 77 -5.14 17.16 -14.18
C SER A 77 -6.39 17.03 -15.05
N SER A 78 -6.82 15.81 -15.37
CA SER A 78 -8.09 15.54 -16.06
C SER A 78 -8.53 14.10 -15.85
N CYS A 79 -9.80 13.80 -16.16
CA CYS A 79 -10.29 12.42 -16.20
C CYS A 79 -9.44 11.52 -17.15
N GLU A 80 -9.03 12.04 -18.31
CA GLU A 80 -8.21 11.30 -19.29
C GLU A 80 -6.79 11.07 -18.78
N ALA A 81 -6.14 12.12 -18.27
CA ALA A 81 -4.78 12.02 -17.73
C ALA A 81 -4.70 11.08 -16.52
N PHE A 82 -5.72 11.08 -15.67
CA PHE A 82 -5.82 10.14 -14.55
C PHE A 82 -5.93 8.71 -15.04
N TYR A 83 -6.83 8.47 -16.00
CA TYR A 83 -7.00 7.13 -16.55
C TYR A 83 -5.72 6.63 -17.20
N ASP A 84 -5.10 7.42 -18.08
CA ASP A 84 -3.88 7.01 -18.80
C ASP A 84 -2.72 6.71 -17.85
N SER A 85 -2.48 7.59 -16.87
CA SER A 85 -1.43 7.38 -15.86
C SER A 85 -1.72 6.16 -14.98
N TRP A 86 -2.97 5.90 -14.62
CA TRP A 86 -3.37 4.70 -13.89
C TRP A 86 -3.11 3.42 -14.67
N ILE A 87 -3.54 3.36 -15.94
CA ILE A 87 -3.30 2.22 -16.81
C ILE A 87 -1.80 1.97 -16.97
N TYR A 88 -1.03 3.04 -17.20
CA TYR A 88 0.42 2.96 -17.29
C TYR A 88 1.04 2.40 -16.00
N ALA A 89 0.62 2.88 -14.83
CA ALA A 89 1.12 2.43 -13.54
C ALA A 89 0.79 0.95 -13.26
N ILE A 90 -0.44 0.50 -13.56
CA ILE A 90 -0.80 -0.92 -13.46
C ILE A 90 0.09 -1.78 -14.38
N ASN A 91 0.39 -1.31 -15.59
CA ASN A 91 1.12 -2.09 -16.57
C ASN A 91 2.64 -2.10 -16.37
N SER A 92 3.21 -1.07 -15.73
CA SER A 92 4.67 -0.87 -15.69
C SER A 92 5.28 -0.72 -14.30
N ASN A 93 4.49 -0.47 -13.25
CA ASN A 93 5.02 -0.15 -11.91
C ASN A 93 4.65 -1.26 -10.88
N THR A 94 5.64 -2.06 -10.51
CA THR A 94 5.47 -3.16 -9.53
C THR A 94 5.09 -2.67 -8.14
N LEU A 95 5.64 -1.54 -7.69
CA LEU A 95 5.31 -0.94 -6.38
C LEU A 95 3.86 -0.46 -6.34
N PHE A 96 3.39 0.20 -7.41
CA PHE A 96 2.00 0.62 -7.53
C PHE A 96 1.06 -0.60 -7.47
N ARG A 97 1.37 -1.67 -8.23
CA ARG A 97 0.59 -2.92 -8.22
C ARG A 97 0.52 -3.53 -6.82
N GLY A 98 1.67 -3.66 -6.14
CA GLY A 98 1.72 -4.17 -4.76
C GLY A 98 0.91 -3.29 -3.79
N ALA A 99 0.99 -1.98 -3.94
CA ALA A 99 0.24 -1.03 -3.12
C ALA A 99 -1.28 -1.16 -3.33
N ILE A 100 -1.77 -1.29 -4.57
CA ILE A 100 -3.20 -1.49 -4.85
C ILE A 100 -3.71 -2.82 -4.27
N ARG A 101 -2.91 -3.90 -4.33
CA ARG A 101 -3.29 -5.17 -3.69
C ARG A 101 -3.35 -5.05 -2.16
N ALA A 102 -2.42 -4.29 -1.59
CA ALA A 102 -2.26 -4.17 -0.15
C ALA A 102 -3.26 -3.22 0.55
N ILE A 103 -3.77 -2.21 -0.17
CA ILE A 103 -4.48 -1.10 0.47
C ILE A 103 -5.88 -1.47 1.00
N GLY A 104 -6.56 -2.45 0.40
CA GLY A 104 -7.96 -2.79 0.73
C GLY A 104 -8.20 -3.15 2.20
N PRO A 105 -7.39 -4.03 2.82
CA PRO A 105 -7.47 -4.31 4.26
C PRO A 105 -7.08 -3.13 5.19
N ILE A 106 -6.43 -2.09 4.65
CA ILE A 106 -5.87 -0.98 5.43
C ILE A 106 -6.78 0.24 5.40
N VAL A 107 -7.34 0.56 4.22
CA VAL A 107 -8.22 1.71 3.99
C VAL A 107 -9.58 1.19 3.51
N PRO A 108 -10.69 1.64 4.12
CA PRO A 108 -12.02 1.27 3.64
C PRO A 108 -12.21 1.60 2.16
N SER A 109 -12.55 0.61 1.34
CA SER A 109 -12.58 0.75 -0.12
C SER A 109 -13.44 1.93 -0.59
N ARG A 110 -14.61 2.14 0.02
CA ARG A 110 -15.50 3.27 -0.34
C ARG A 110 -14.82 4.63 -0.12
N GLN A 111 -14.10 4.78 0.99
CA GLN A 111 -13.41 6.03 1.29
C GLN A 111 -12.25 6.26 0.32
N GLY A 112 -11.44 5.22 0.07
CA GLY A 112 -10.32 5.33 -0.88
C GLY A 112 -10.77 5.69 -2.30
N ILE A 113 -11.91 5.16 -2.76
CA ILE A 113 -12.52 5.51 -4.06
C ILE A 113 -12.89 7.00 -4.10
N ILE A 114 -13.55 7.49 -3.07
CA ILE A 114 -13.96 8.90 -2.98
C ILE A 114 -12.73 9.81 -2.94
N ASP A 115 -11.74 9.49 -2.10
CA ASP A 115 -10.51 10.27 -1.96
C ASP A 115 -9.72 10.36 -3.27
N ILE A 116 -9.72 9.29 -4.08
CA ILE A 116 -9.10 9.30 -5.41
C ILE A 116 -9.94 10.15 -6.37
N ALA A 117 -11.26 9.93 -6.41
CA ALA A 117 -12.14 10.66 -7.30
C ALA A 117 -12.06 12.18 -7.05
N ASP A 118 -12.07 12.62 -5.80
CA ASP A 118 -12.04 14.04 -5.42
C ASP A 118 -10.72 14.75 -5.79
N ARG A 119 -9.66 14.01 -6.12
CA ARG A 119 -8.40 14.58 -6.60
C ARG A 119 -8.43 14.94 -8.08
N ILE A 120 -9.29 14.28 -8.87
CA ILE A 120 -9.31 14.42 -10.32
C ILE A 120 -9.97 15.76 -10.69
N GLN A 121 -9.25 16.59 -11.43
CA GLN A 121 -9.78 17.83 -12.01
C GLN A 121 -10.74 17.49 -13.15
N CYS A 122 -12.03 17.37 -12.83
CA CYS A 122 -13.08 17.01 -13.77
C CYS A 122 -14.41 17.59 -13.28
N ASP A 123 -14.96 18.55 -14.02
CA ASP A 123 -16.14 19.35 -13.63
C ASP A 123 -17.45 18.53 -13.60
N ASP A 124 -17.43 17.36 -14.25
CA ASP A 124 -18.54 16.42 -14.29
C ASP A 124 -18.31 15.30 -13.26
N GLU A 125 -19.15 15.27 -12.22
CA GLU A 125 -19.11 14.28 -11.16
C GLU A 125 -19.36 12.85 -11.66
N GLU A 126 -20.32 12.66 -12.56
CA GLU A 126 -20.65 11.34 -13.11
C GLU A 126 -19.47 10.82 -13.92
N ARG A 127 -18.86 11.67 -14.75
CA ARG A 127 -17.65 11.33 -15.50
C ARG A 127 -16.49 11.00 -14.57
N ARG A 128 -16.29 11.77 -13.49
CA ARG A 128 -15.22 11.56 -12.51
C ARG A 128 -15.36 10.21 -11.83
N LEU A 129 -16.54 9.88 -11.32
CA LEU A 129 -16.82 8.60 -10.70
C LEU A 129 -16.69 7.44 -11.69
N THR A 130 -17.24 7.57 -12.89
CA THR A 130 -17.15 6.55 -13.94
C THR A 130 -15.69 6.26 -14.30
N THR A 131 -14.87 7.30 -14.43
CA THR A 131 -13.43 7.16 -14.70
C THR A 131 -12.72 6.41 -13.57
N THR A 132 -12.98 6.79 -12.31
CA THR A 132 -12.42 6.10 -11.13
C THR A 132 -12.81 4.63 -11.08
N TYR A 133 -14.09 4.32 -11.28
CA TYR A 133 -14.55 2.92 -11.31
C TYR A 133 -13.95 2.13 -12.47
N THR A 134 -13.79 2.75 -13.64
CA THR A 134 -13.18 2.10 -14.81
C THR A 134 -11.69 1.80 -14.55
N ALA A 135 -10.95 2.73 -13.96
CA ALA A 135 -9.56 2.54 -13.56
C ALA A 135 -9.41 1.39 -12.55
N ILE A 136 -10.25 1.36 -11.52
CA ILE A 136 -10.27 0.27 -10.53
C ILE A 136 -10.65 -1.05 -11.16
N GLY A 137 -11.67 -1.08 -12.03
CA GLY A 137 -12.06 -2.28 -12.78
C GLY A 137 -10.93 -2.81 -13.65
N TYR A 138 -10.17 -1.92 -14.30
CA TYR A 138 -8.96 -2.30 -15.02
C TYR A 138 -7.91 -2.92 -14.10
N ALA A 139 -7.66 -2.33 -12.94
CA ALA A 139 -6.72 -2.90 -11.96
C ALA A 139 -7.15 -4.31 -11.53
N VAL A 140 -8.42 -4.50 -11.16
CA VAL A 140 -8.97 -5.83 -10.79
C VAL A 140 -8.75 -6.85 -11.92
N ALA A 141 -8.94 -6.45 -13.18
CA ALA A 141 -8.75 -7.35 -14.33
C ALA A 141 -7.28 -7.69 -14.67
N HIS A 142 -6.31 -6.94 -14.15
CA HIS A 142 -4.90 -7.03 -14.55
C HIS A 142 -3.91 -7.27 -13.40
N LEU A 143 -4.34 -7.17 -12.13
CA LEU A 143 -3.49 -7.41 -10.97
C LEU A 143 -3.13 -8.89 -10.78
N ASP A 144 -3.98 -9.82 -11.22
CA ASP A 144 -3.75 -11.27 -11.08
C ASP A 144 -2.93 -11.90 -12.22
N LYS A 145 -2.63 -11.13 -13.29
CA LYS A 145 -2.06 -11.67 -14.53
C LYS A 145 -0.52 -11.77 -14.60
N THR A 146 0.23 -11.54 -13.52
CA THR A 146 1.72 -11.52 -13.60
C THR A 146 2.53 -12.44 -12.69
N ASP A 147 1.93 -13.41 -11.99
CA ASP A 147 2.73 -14.35 -11.17
C ASP A 147 2.63 -15.82 -11.65
N GLY A 148 2.44 -16.03 -12.96
CA GLY A 148 2.26 -17.37 -13.55
C GLY A 148 3.19 -17.77 -14.70
N ALA A 149 4.17 -16.95 -15.12
CA ALA A 149 4.88 -17.16 -16.39
C ALA A 149 6.41 -17.05 -16.34
N LEU A 150 7.07 -17.44 -15.24
CA LEU A 150 8.55 -17.54 -15.18
C LEU A 150 9.09 -18.83 -14.53
N HIS A 151 8.28 -19.88 -14.47
CA HIS A 151 8.75 -21.23 -14.11
C HIS A 151 8.34 -22.25 -15.17
N THR A 152 9.02 -22.20 -16.31
CA THR A 152 9.23 -23.33 -17.22
C THR A 152 10.65 -23.29 -17.72
#